data_AF-B3SDQ0-F1
#
_entry.id   AF-B3SDQ0-F1
#
_cell.length_a   1.000
_cell.length_b   1.000
_cell.length_c   1.000
_cell.angle_alpha   90.00
_cell.angle_beta   90.00
_cell.angle_gamma   90.00
#
_symmetry.space_group_name_H-M   'P 1'
#
loop_
_entity.id
_entity.type
_entity.pdbx_description
1 polymer ?
#
loop_
_entity_poly.entity_id
_entity_poly.type
_entity_poly.pdbx_seq_one_letter_code
_entity_poly.pdbx_strand_id
1 'polypeptide(L)'
;LDQFASELELAVTAKFDGHWYPQQPSKGSAYRCIVINGKLHPLLEQAAKKVGVSSQIIAKHFPNKLYLWIDPNEVSYRINDQRAIKTLYSAPNTNG
;
A
#
# COMPACT_ATOMS: atom_id res chain seq x y z
N LEU A 1 5.91 0.90 16.58
CA LEU A 1 5.20 1.04 15.29
C LEU A 1 6.06 1.82 14.29
N ASP A 2 6.77 2.86 14.73
CA ASP A 2 7.62 3.69 13.87
C ASP A 2 8.69 2.92 13.10
N GLN A 3 9.35 1.95 13.74
CA GLN A 3 10.32 1.07 13.07
C GLN A 3 9.65 0.22 11.99
N PHE A 4 8.44 -0.30 12.25
CA PHE A 4 7.69 -1.06 11.24
C PHE A 4 7.29 -0.18 10.06
N ALA A 5 6.83 1.05 10.32
CA ALA A 5 6.50 2.02 9.29
C ALA A 5 7.72 2.34 8.42
N SER A 6 8.88 2.56 9.04
CA SER A 6 10.15 2.82 8.33
C SER A 6 10.55 1.65 7.43
N GLU A 7 10.47 0.41 7.95
CA GLU A 7 10.80 -0.77 7.13
C GLU A 7 9.80 -1.01 6.00
N LEU A 8 8.52 -0.73 6.24
CA LEU A 8 7.49 -0.81 5.21
C LEU A 8 7.72 0.25 4.12
N GLU A 9 8.07 1.48 4.49
CA GLU A 9 8.40 2.56 3.55
C GLU A 9 9.57 2.18 2.65
N LEU A 10 10.65 1.64 3.21
CA LEU A 10 11.79 1.14 2.45
C LEU A 10 11.39 0.03 1.48
N ALA A 11 10.59 -0.94 1.96
CA ALA A 11 10.16 -2.08 1.14
C ALA A 11 9.21 -1.66 0.01
N VAL A 12 8.29 -0.73 0.27
CA VAL A 12 7.39 -0.14 -0.73
C VAL A 12 8.19 0.64 -1.78
N THR A 13 9.11 1.50 -1.33
CA THR A 13 9.95 2.30 -2.23
C THR A 13 10.78 1.41 -3.15
N ALA A 14 11.43 0.38 -2.59
CA ALA A 14 12.20 -0.58 -3.38
C ALA A 14 11.32 -1.39 -4.35
N LYS A 15 10.11 -1.81 -3.95
CA LYS A 15 9.17 -2.48 -4.86
C LYS A 15 8.79 -1.57 -6.02
N PHE A 16 8.55 -0.28 -5.77
CA PHE A 16 8.00 0.63 -6.78
C PHE A 16 9.05 1.20 -7.73
N ASP A 17 10.34 1.01 -7.43
CA ASP A 17 11.43 1.44 -8.29
C ASP A 17 11.30 0.85 -9.71
N GLY A 18 11.54 1.70 -10.72
CA GLY A 18 11.28 1.38 -12.15
C GLY A 18 9.81 1.21 -12.55
N HIS A 19 8.87 1.27 -11.59
CA HIS A 19 7.43 1.07 -11.78
C HIS A 19 6.61 2.27 -11.31
N TRP A 20 7.17 3.48 -11.37
CA TRP A 20 6.50 4.74 -11.03
C TRP A 20 6.44 5.65 -12.27
N TYR A 21 5.23 5.94 -12.76
CA TYR A 21 5.03 6.68 -14.03
C TYR A 21 4.12 7.89 -13.82
N PRO A 22 4.64 9.06 -13.40
CA PRO A 22 3.80 10.22 -13.08
C PRO A 22 2.90 10.71 -14.22
N GLN A 23 3.33 10.51 -15.47
CA GLN A 23 2.64 10.92 -16.69
C GLN A 23 1.57 9.92 -17.12
N GLN A 24 1.61 8.70 -16.58
CA GLN A 24 0.60 7.67 -16.79
C GLN A 24 0.33 6.95 -15.45
N PRO A 25 -0.35 7.60 -14.49
CA PRO A 25 -0.48 7.09 -13.12
C PRO A 25 -1.05 5.67 -13.03
N SER A 26 -1.98 5.31 -13.93
CA SER A 26 -2.59 3.98 -13.98
C SER A 26 -1.62 2.88 -14.45
N LYS A 27 -0.54 3.23 -15.17
CA LYS A 27 0.49 2.27 -15.59
C LYS A 27 1.17 1.69 -14.35
N GLY A 28 1.17 0.37 -14.23
CA GLY A 28 1.74 -0.33 -13.08
C GLY A 28 0.90 -0.25 -11.79
N SER A 29 -0.30 0.34 -11.79
CA SER A 29 -1.14 0.46 -10.58
C SER A 29 -1.44 -0.89 -9.93
N ALA A 30 -1.77 -1.92 -10.73
CA ALA A 30 -1.97 -3.29 -10.21
C ALA A 30 -0.70 -3.89 -9.57
N TYR A 31 0.49 -3.57 -10.10
CA TYR A 31 1.76 -4.01 -9.54
C TYR A 31 2.04 -3.32 -8.19
N ARG A 32 1.76 -2.01 -8.10
CA ARG A 32 1.95 -1.23 -6.87
C ARG A 32 0.89 -1.49 -5.81
N CYS A 33 -0.29 -1.97 -6.19
CA CYS A 33 -1.38 -2.29 -5.28
C CYS A 33 -0.93 -3.23 -4.15
N ILE A 34 -1.25 -2.85 -2.92
CA ILE A 34 -1.04 -3.66 -1.72
C ILE A 34 -2.37 -4.29 -1.36
N VAL A 35 -2.42 -5.63 -1.46
CA VAL A 35 -3.64 -6.41 -1.23
C VAL A 35 -3.50 -7.28 0.01
N ILE A 36 -4.48 -7.17 0.89
CA ILE A 36 -4.73 -8.11 1.99
C ILE A 36 -6.05 -8.81 1.65
N ASN A 37 -6.07 -10.14 1.61
CA ASN A 37 -7.30 -10.89 1.34
C ASN A 37 -7.22 -12.27 2.00
N GLY A 38 -7.56 -12.34 3.28
CA GLY A 38 -7.37 -13.55 4.11
C GLY A 38 -5.90 -13.89 4.40
N LYS A 39 -4.95 -13.21 3.75
CA LYS A 39 -3.49 -13.30 3.96
C LYS A 39 -2.90 -11.90 3.91
N LEU A 40 -1.87 -11.68 4.74
CA LEU A 40 -1.15 -10.41 4.80
C LEU A 40 -0.29 -10.25 3.53
N HIS A 41 -0.12 -9.02 3.07
CA HIS A 41 0.72 -8.75 1.90
C HIS A 41 2.20 -9.04 2.22
N PRO A 42 2.99 -9.63 1.30
CA PRO A 42 4.39 -9.98 1.56
C PRO A 42 5.27 -8.82 2.05
N LEU A 43 5.05 -7.59 1.56
CA LEU A 43 5.78 -6.40 2.05
C LEU A 43 5.53 -6.14 3.54
N LEU A 44 4.29 -6.32 4.01
CA LEU A 44 3.93 -6.15 5.42
C LEU A 44 4.57 -7.27 6.26
N GLU A 45 4.58 -8.50 5.74
CA GLU A 45 5.25 -9.63 6.40
C GLU A 45 6.77 -9.41 6.51
N GLN A 46 7.40 -8.91 5.45
CA GLN A 46 8.83 -8.58 5.42
C GLN A 46 9.17 -7.48 6.42
N ALA A 47 8.42 -6.38 6.43
CA ALA A 47 8.61 -5.30 7.39
C ALA A 47 8.44 -5.78 8.82
N ALA A 48 7.41 -6.60 9.09
CA ALA A 48 7.18 -7.20 10.41
C ALA A 48 8.37 -8.05 10.87
N LYS A 49 8.87 -8.92 9.98
CA LYS A 49 10.02 -9.79 10.25
C LYS A 49 11.27 -9.01 10.59
N LYS A 50 11.56 -7.92 9.87
CA LYS A 50 12.76 -7.09 10.09
C LYS A 50 12.78 -6.44 11.46
N VAL A 51 11.61 -6.07 12.00
CA VAL A 51 11.49 -5.46 13.33
C VAL A 51 11.19 -6.48 14.43
N GLY A 52 11.25 -7.78 14.13
CA GLY A 52 11.02 -8.85 15.10
C GLY A 52 9.56 -8.99 15.57
N VAL A 53 8.59 -8.48 14.81
CA VAL A 53 7.16 -8.58 15.14
C VAL A 53 6.51 -9.71 14.35
N SER A 54 5.69 -10.52 15.02
CA SER A 54 4.92 -11.57 14.35
C SER A 54 3.95 -10.98 13.32
N SER A 55 3.95 -11.53 12.10
CA SER A 55 3.00 -11.16 11.05
C SER A 55 1.54 -11.34 11.48
N GLN A 56 1.26 -12.26 12.41
CA GLN A 56 -0.07 -12.46 12.98
C GLN A 56 -0.52 -11.28 13.85
N ILE A 57 0.41 -10.62 14.56
CA ILE A 57 0.13 -9.40 15.32
C ILE A 57 -0.20 -8.28 14.34
N ILE A 58 0.64 -8.09 13.32
CA ILE A 58 0.41 -7.09 12.28
C ILE A 58 -0.94 -7.30 11.59
N ALA A 59 -1.28 -8.53 11.22
CA ALA A 59 -2.53 -8.85 10.54
C ALA A 59 -3.79 -8.43 11.34
N LYS A 60 -3.74 -8.44 12.68
CA LYS A 60 -4.87 -8.00 13.53
C LYS A 60 -5.17 -6.50 13.41
N HIS A 61 -4.23 -5.71 12.92
CA HIS A 61 -4.40 -4.26 12.71
C HIS A 61 -4.98 -3.92 11.33
N PHE A 62 -5.14 -4.90 10.45
CA PHE A 62 -5.70 -4.71 9.12
C PHE A 62 -7.09 -5.36 8.99
N PRO A 63 -7.96 -4.84 8.12
CA PRO A 63 -9.20 -5.52 7.79
C PRO A 63 -8.92 -6.82 7.01
N ASN A 64 -9.87 -7.76 7.07
CA ASN A 64 -9.75 -9.08 6.42
C ASN A 64 -9.52 -8.99 4.89
N LYS A 65 -10.05 -7.94 4.27
CA LYS A 65 -9.85 -7.63 2.86
C LYS A 65 -9.58 -6.12 2.69
N LEU A 66 -8.43 -5.78 2.14
CA LEU A 66 -7.98 -4.43 1.80
C LEU A 66 -7.35 -4.45 0.42
N TYR A 67 -7.70 -3.47 -0.40
CA TYR A 67 -6.96 -3.09 -1.59
C TYR A 67 -6.50 -1.66 -1.38
N LEU A 68 -5.20 -1.41 -1.45
CA LEU A 68 -4.60 -0.09 -1.34
C LEU A 68 -3.83 0.20 -2.62
N TRP A 69 -4.27 1.20 -3.37
CA TRP A 69 -3.59 1.71 -4.54
C TRP A 69 -2.73 2.90 -4.12
N ILE A 70 -1.46 2.85 -4.52
CA ILE A 70 -0.48 3.91 -4.29
C ILE A 70 0.04 4.28 -5.67
N ASP A 71 -0.58 5.31 -6.25
CA ASP A 71 -0.34 5.76 -7.60
C ASP A 71 0.18 7.20 -7.60
N PRO A 72 0.88 7.63 -8.65
CA PRO A 72 1.27 9.03 -8.75
C PRO A 72 0.05 9.95 -8.57
N ASN A 73 0.17 10.88 -7.64
CA ASN A 73 -0.85 11.88 -7.29
C ASN A 73 -2.10 11.34 -6.58
N GLU A 74 -2.24 10.03 -6.33
CA GLU A 74 -3.41 9.48 -5.64
C GLU A 74 -3.04 8.28 -4.75
N VAL A 75 -3.57 8.29 -3.53
CA VAL A 75 -3.64 7.09 -2.70
C VAL A 75 -5.10 6.81 -2.43
N SER A 76 -5.56 5.62 -2.79
CA SER A 76 -6.96 5.22 -2.65
C SER A 76 -7.07 3.78 -2.18
N TYR A 77 -8.19 3.44 -1.55
CA TYR A 77 -8.38 2.13 -0.96
C TYR A 77 -9.81 1.62 -1.05
N ARG A 78 -9.95 0.31 -0.92
CA ARG A 78 -11.23 -0.38 -0.76
C ARG A 78 -11.11 -1.42 0.34
N ILE A 79 -12.03 -1.39 1.28
CA ILE A 79 -12.10 -2.33 2.40
C ILE A 79 -13.28 -3.29 2.18
N ASN A 80 -13.05 -4.58 2.41
CA ASN A 80 -14.05 -5.63 2.28
C ASN A 80 -14.74 -5.61 0.92
N ASP A 81 -16.05 -5.80 0.90
CA ASP A 81 -16.88 -5.81 -0.31
C ASP A 81 -17.60 -4.46 -0.51
N GLN A 82 -17.02 -3.37 0.03
CA GLN A 82 -17.53 -2.03 -0.22
C GLN A 82 -17.48 -1.72 -1.71
N ARG A 83 -18.60 -1.24 -2.27
CA ARG A 83 -18.68 -0.90 -3.70
C ARG A 83 -17.80 0.29 -4.05
N ALA A 84 -17.68 1.25 -3.13
CA ALA A 84 -16.92 2.49 -3.36
C ALA A 84 -15.43 2.31 -3.04
N ILE A 85 -14.60 2.83 -3.94
CA ILE A 85 -13.19 3.14 -3.64
C ILE A 85 -13.18 4.49 -2.93
N LYS A 86 -12.40 4.61 -1.86
CA LYS A 86 -12.23 5.84 -1.09
C LYS A 86 -10.84 6.41 -1.33
N THR A 87 -10.76 7.71 -1.58
CA THR A 87 -9.49 8.42 -1.71
C THR A 87 -8.97 8.80 -0.33
N LEU A 88 -7.73 8.42 -0.03
CA LEU A 88 -6.99 8.81 1.17
C LEU A 88 -6.15 10.06 0.91
N TYR A 89 -5.55 10.16 -0.27
CA TYR A 89 -4.76 11.30 -0.72
C TYR A 89 -5.04 11.55 -2.20
N SER A 90 -5.16 12.83 -2.56
CA SER A 90 -5.12 13.29 -3.94
C SER A 90 -4.23 14.52 -3.95
N ALA A 91 -3.25 14.57 -4.85
CA ALA A 91 -2.48 15.78 -5.05
C ALA A 91 -3.43 16.90 -5.55
N PRO A 92 -3.25 18.15 -5.10
CA PRO A 92 -3.97 19.27 -5.68
C PRO A 92 -3.59 19.37 -7.16
N ASN A 93 -4.58 19.63 -8.02
CA ASN A 93 -4.33 19.91 -9.43
C ASN A 93 -3.48 21.19 -9.52
N THR A 94 -2.18 21.06 -9.76
CA THR A 94 -1.33 22.16 -10.20
C THR A 94 -1.56 22.38 -11.69
N ASN A 95 -2.74 22.90 -12.03
CA ASN A 95 -2.89 23.56 -13.31
C ASN A 95 -2.05 24.85 -13.22
N GLY A 96 -1.02 24.93 -14.06
CA GLY A 96 -0.34 26.21 -14.34
C GLY A 96 -1.28 27.20 -15.01
#